data_AF-A0AAW1IX41-F1
#
_entry.id   AF-A0AAW1IX41-F1
#
_cell.length_a   1.000
_cell.length_b   1.000
_cell.length_c   1.000
_cell.angle_alpha   90.00
_cell.angle_beta   90.00
_cell.angle_gamma   90.00
#
_symmetry.space_group_name_H-M   'P 1'
#
loop_
_entity.id
_entity.type
_entity.pdbx_description
1 polymer ?
#
loop_
_entity_poly.entity_id
_entity_poly.type
_entity_poly.pdbx_seq_one_letter_code
_entity_poly.pdbx_strand_id
1 'polypeptide(L)'
;MRTSKGRPDKDVRKYFDRRFEFKKDSWNLPASKDVYKENKFIIPDFQRLKDELNGVKAQLNEFDIAEWSNHTKHRDPSTSIISTIKLNFKAELVTQAWCKFYECLSEFSVISKNSIEHTDLT
;
A
#
# COMPACT_ATOMS: atom_id res chain seq x y z
N MET A 1 24.56 34.55 14.30
CA MET A 1 24.81 33.17 13.81
C MET A 1 24.11 32.18 14.73
N ARG A 2 22.99 31.57 14.29
CA ARG A 2 22.32 30.48 15.02
C ARG A 2 23.06 29.19 14.72
N THR A 3 23.67 28.58 15.74
CA THR A 3 24.25 27.25 15.64
C THR A 3 23.13 26.22 15.52
N SER A 4 23.11 25.47 14.42
CA SER A 4 22.20 24.34 14.26
C SER A 4 22.64 23.22 15.20
N LYS A 5 21.93 23.01 16.30
CA LYS A 5 22.02 21.79 17.10
C LYS A 5 21.59 20.61 16.21
N GLY A 6 22.55 19.90 15.64
CA GLY A 6 22.31 18.60 15.02
C GLY A 6 21.66 17.67 16.03
N ARG A 7 20.53 17.07 15.68
CA ARG A 7 19.94 15.99 16.47
C ARG A 7 20.99 14.87 16.58
N PRO A 8 21.20 14.27 17.77
CA PRO A 8 22.04 13.09 17.87
C PRO A 8 21.41 12.00 16.99
N ASP A 9 22.15 11.60 15.95
CA ASP A 9 21.86 10.46 15.10
C ASP A 9 21.88 9.22 15.99
N LYS A 10 20.73 8.91 16.59
CA LYS A 10 20.54 7.71 17.40
C LYS A 10 20.63 6.52 16.47
N ASP A 11 21.87 6.06 16.29
CA ASP A 11 22.32 4.86 15.59
C ASP A 11 21.21 4.11 14.86
N VAL A 12 20.80 4.66 13.70
CA VAL A 12 19.70 4.14 12.90
C VAL A 12 20.05 2.74 12.35
N ARG A 13 21.34 2.39 12.34
CA ARG A 13 21.88 1.12 11.85
C ARG A 13 21.21 -0.08 12.50
N LYS A 14 20.90 -0.01 13.80
CA LYS A 14 20.20 -1.09 14.53
C LYS A 14 18.84 -1.48 13.93
N TYR A 15 18.18 -0.57 13.22
CA TYR A 15 16.91 -0.88 12.53
C TYR A 15 17.15 -1.52 11.16
N PHE A 16 18.27 -1.22 10.51
CA PHE A 16 18.70 -1.81 9.24
C PHE A 16 19.37 -3.18 9.39
N ASP A 17 19.87 -3.50 10.58
CA ASP A 17 20.55 -4.77 10.89
C ASP A 17 19.59 -5.90 11.30
N ARG A 18 18.27 -5.64 11.31
CA ARG A 18 17.25 -6.70 11.44
C ARG A 18 17.12 -7.50 10.14
N ARG A 19 18.12 -8.34 9.88
CA ARG A 19 18.13 -9.31 8.79
C ARG A 19 17.80 -10.68 9.35
N PHE A 20 16.92 -11.38 8.65
CA PHE A 20 16.58 -12.77 8.94
C PHE A 20 17.15 -13.61 7.82
N GLU A 21 17.99 -14.59 8.17
CA GLU A 21 18.43 -15.60 7.24
C GLU A 21 17.39 -16.71 7.23
N PHE A 22 16.69 -16.86 6.10
CA PHE A 22 15.81 -17.99 5.89
C PHE A 22 16.64 -19.20 5.49
N LYS A 23 16.31 -20.37 6.03
CA LYS A 23 16.93 -21.63 5.59
C LYS A 23 16.66 -21.78 4.10
N LYS A 24 17.72 -21.75 3.30
CA LYS A 24 17.64 -21.90 1.85
C LYS A 24 17.18 -23.33 1.55
N ASP A 25 15.96 -23.48 1.05
CA ASP A 25 15.52 -24.74 0.43
C ASP A 25 16.34 -25.04 -0.83
N SER A 26 16.17 -26.21 -1.43
CA SER A 26 16.85 -26.63 -2.67
C SER A 26 16.59 -25.72 -3.89
N TRP A 27 15.69 -24.75 -3.78
CA TRP A 27 15.40 -23.80 -4.84
C TRP A 27 16.49 -22.74 -5.00
N ASN A 28 16.97 -22.57 -6.23
CA ASN A 28 17.89 -21.49 -6.61
C ASN A 28 17.17 -20.56 -7.60
N LEU A 29 17.43 -19.27 -7.49
CA LEU A 29 16.95 -18.29 -8.47
C LEU A 29 17.52 -18.67 -9.85
N PRO A 30 16.72 -18.63 -10.94
CA PRO A 30 17.24 -18.86 -12.28
C PRO A 30 18.39 -17.90 -12.60
N ALA A 31 19.40 -18.37 -13.33
CA ALA A 31 20.49 -17.50 -13.74
C ALA A 31 19.94 -16.36 -14.61
N SER A 32 20.51 -15.16 -14.53
CA SER A 32 19.99 -13.97 -15.25
C SER A 32 19.85 -14.19 -16.75
N LYS A 33 20.71 -15.04 -17.34
CA LYS A 33 20.66 -15.46 -18.74
C LYS A 33 19.43 -16.29 -19.11
N ASP A 34 18.75 -16.86 -18.12
CA ASP A 34 17.62 -17.78 -18.24
C ASP A 34 16.26 -17.12 -17.92
N VAL A 35 16.27 -15.88 -17.41
CA VAL A 35 15.05 -15.11 -17.10
C VAL A 35 14.63 -14.26 -18.32
N TYR A 36 13.33 -14.06 -18.53
CA TYR A 36 12.77 -13.21 -19.59
C TYR A 36 13.11 -13.62 -21.04
N LYS A 37 13.36 -14.91 -21.29
CA LYS A 37 13.56 -15.43 -22.66
C LYS A 37 12.28 -15.48 -23.49
N GLU A 38 11.14 -15.59 -22.82
CA GLU A 38 9.85 -15.64 -23.50
C GLU A 38 9.47 -14.27 -24.06
N ASN A 39 8.72 -14.29 -25.16
CA ASN A 39 8.14 -13.08 -25.72
C ASN A 39 7.22 -12.42 -24.68
N LYS A 40 7.15 -11.09 -24.69
CA LYS A 40 6.23 -10.36 -23.83
C LYS A 40 4.81 -10.88 -24.05
N PHE A 41 4.16 -11.29 -22.97
CA PHE A 41 2.76 -11.62 -22.99
C PHE A 41 1.94 -10.33 -23.18
N ILE A 42 1.38 -10.14 -24.37
CA ILE A 42 0.63 -8.95 -24.74
C ILE A 42 -0.82 -9.34 -24.97
N ILE A 43 -1.72 -8.70 -24.23
CA ILE A 43 -3.16 -8.75 -24.47
C ILE A 43 -3.53 -7.42 -25.16
N PRO A 44 -3.90 -7.42 -26.46
CA PRO A 44 -4.16 -6.20 -27.22
C PRO A 44 -5.21 -5.29 -26.57
N ASP A 45 -6.29 -5.87 -26.05
CA ASP A 45 -7.34 -5.11 -25.36
C ASP A 45 -6.83 -4.39 -24.11
N PHE A 46 -5.93 -5.01 -23.35
CA PHE A 46 -5.32 -4.37 -22.17
C PHE A 46 -4.34 -3.27 -22.58
N GLN A 47 -3.65 -3.39 -23.72
CA GLN A 47 -2.81 -2.31 -24.22
C GLN A 47 -3.66 -1.11 -24.64
N ARG A 48 -4.76 -1.34 -25.38
CA ARG A 48 -5.71 -0.29 -25.74
C ARG A 48 -6.26 0.41 -24.50
N LEU A 49 -6.78 -0.36 -23.53
CA LEU A 49 -7.34 0.20 -22.29
C LEU A 49 -6.30 1.00 -21.49
N LYS A 50 -5.07 0.50 -21.42
CA LYS A 50 -3.95 1.20 -20.78
C LYS A 50 -3.68 2.54 -21.47
N ASP A 51 -3.67 2.57 -22.81
CA ASP A 51 -3.41 3.78 -23.58
C ASP A 51 -4.56 4.79 -23.43
N GLU A 52 -5.81 4.34 -23.47
CA GLU A 52 -6.99 5.17 -23.19
C GLU A 52 -6.94 5.78 -21.77
N LEU A 53 -6.65 4.95 -20.76
CA LEU A 53 -6.52 5.40 -19.37
C LEU A 53 -5.39 6.41 -19.21
N ASN A 54 -4.26 6.17 -19.85
CA ASN A 54 -3.13 7.10 -19.82
C ASN A 54 -3.45 8.40 -20.55
N GLY A 55 -4.20 8.35 -21.66
CA GLY A 55 -4.68 9.54 -22.36
C GLY A 55 -5.53 10.44 -21.47
N VAL A 56 -6.45 9.86 -20.71
CA VAL A 56 -7.27 10.60 -19.73
C VAL A 56 -6.41 11.09 -18.55
N LYS A 57 -5.55 10.25 -17.98
CA LYS A 57 -4.66 10.64 -16.87
C LYS A 57 -3.71 11.76 -17.25
N ALA A 58 -3.22 11.80 -18.48
CA ALA A 58 -2.30 12.82 -18.97
C ALA A 58 -2.92 14.22 -18.97
N GLN A 59 -4.25 14.34 -18.99
CA GLN A 59 -4.94 15.63 -18.82
C GLN A 59 -4.63 16.27 -17.46
N LEU A 60 -4.24 15.47 -16.46
CA LEU A 60 -3.84 15.97 -15.15
C LEU A 60 -2.45 16.64 -15.15
N ASN A 61 -1.65 16.47 -16.19
CA ASN A 61 -0.30 17.02 -16.26
C ASN A 61 -0.27 18.56 -16.31
N GLU A 62 -1.37 19.18 -16.73
CA GLU A 62 -1.51 20.63 -16.83
C GLU A 62 -1.84 21.31 -15.48
N PHE A 63 -2.15 20.53 -14.44
CA PHE A 63 -2.52 21.05 -13.14
C PHE A 63 -1.32 21.08 -12.20
N ASP A 64 -1.23 22.14 -11.38
CA ASP A 64 -0.27 22.18 -10.29
C ASP A 64 -0.55 21.04 -9.29
N ILE A 65 0.52 20.35 -8.86
CA ILE A 65 0.39 19.13 -8.06
C ILE A 65 -0.17 19.42 -6.66
N ALA A 66 0.12 20.59 -6.10
CA ALA A 66 -0.36 20.97 -4.77
C ALA A 66 -1.81 21.41 -4.84
N GLU A 67 -2.18 22.18 -5.86
CA GLU A 67 -3.57 22.56 -6.13
C GLU A 67 -4.45 21.34 -6.39
N TRP A 68 -4.01 20.43 -7.27
CA TRP A 68 -4.73 19.20 -7.57
C TRP A 68 -4.89 18.30 -6.35
N SER A 69 -3.84 18.12 -5.56
CA SER A 69 -3.88 17.36 -4.31
C SER A 69 -4.86 17.95 -3.30
N ASN A 70 -4.88 19.28 -3.15
CA ASN A 70 -5.83 19.96 -2.27
C ASN A 70 -7.27 19.81 -2.76
N HIS A 71 -7.51 20.02 -4.07
CA HIS A 71 -8.82 19.86 -4.67
C HIS A 71 -9.36 18.43 -4.49
N THR A 72 -8.57 17.41 -4.83
CA THR A 72 -8.99 16.00 -4.70
C THR A 72 -9.22 15.61 -3.24
N LYS A 73 -8.39 16.07 -2.31
CA LYS A 73 -8.61 15.84 -0.87
C LYS A 73 -9.91 16.47 -0.37
N HIS A 74 -10.26 17.66 -0.84
CA HIS A 74 -11.51 18.32 -0.47
C HIS A 74 -12.75 17.62 -1.07
N ARG A 75 -12.59 16.99 -2.23
CA ARG A 75 -13.64 16.22 -2.90
C ARG A 75 -13.78 14.78 -2.38
N ASP A 76 -12.82 14.25 -1.60
CA ASP A 76 -12.84 12.87 -1.13
C ASP A 76 -13.83 12.66 0.05
N PRO A 77 -14.96 11.95 -0.17
CA PRO A 77 -15.93 11.66 0.90
C PRO A 77 -15.36 10.73 1.98
N SER A 78 -14.31 9.95 1.68
CA SER A 78 -13.72 8.97 2.59
C SER A 78 -13.14 9.60 3.86
N THR A 79 -12.77 10.89 3.78
CA THR A 79 -12.26 11.63 4.94
C THR A 79 -13.30 11.70 6.07
N SER A 80 -14.59 11.83 5.71
CA SER A 80 -15.69 11.85 6.68
C SER A 80 -15.87 10.51 7.38
N ILE A 81 -15.71 9.40 6.65
CA ILE A 81 -15.85 8.04 7.17
C ILE A 81 -14.83 7.79 8.28
N ILE A 82 -13.56 8.11 8.05
CA ILE A 82 -12.50 7.94 9.06
C ILE A 82 -12.81 8.75 10.33
N SER A 83 -13.23 10.01 10.17
CA SER A 83 -13.57 10.86 11.32
C SER A 83 -14.76 10.29 12.09
N THR A 84 -15.77 9.81 11.39
CA THR A 84 -16.99 9.24 11.99
C THR A 84 -16.65 8.00 12.81
N ILE A 85 -15.83 7.08 12.28
CA ILE A 85 -15.41 5.87 12.98
C ILE A 85 -14.61 6.23 14.24
N LYS A 86 -13.65 7.15 14.13
CA LYS A 86 -12.84 7.59 15.28
C LYS A 86 -13.70 8.18 16.40
N LEU A 87 -14.66 9.04 16.05
CA LEU A 87 -15.50 9.73 17.04
C LEU A 87 -16.53 8.78 17.68
N ASN A 88 -17.20 7.96 16.87
CA ASN A 88 -18.27 7.10 17.35
C ASN A 88 -17.77 5.90 18.16
N PHE A 89 -16.62 5.34 17.78
CA PHE A 89 -16.09 4.11 18.40
C PHE A 89 -14.84 4.35 19.25
N LYS A 90 -14.37 5.60 19.37
CA LYS A 90 -13.11 5.96 20.05
C LYS A 90 -11.91 5.13 19.55
N ALA A 91 -11.96 4.71 18.28
CA ALA A 91 -10.97 3.82 17.70
C ALA A 91 -9.66 4.60 17.44
N GLU A 92 -8.57 4.10 18.01
CA GLU A 92 -7.23 4.64 17.80
C GLU A 92 -6.63 4.11 16.49
N LEU A 93 -5.71 4.87 15.89
CA LEU A 93 -4.96 4.46 14.69
C LEU A 93 -5.79 4.11 13.43
N VAL A 94 -7.07 4.51 13.37
CA VAL A 94 -7.89 4.32 12.16
C VAL A 94 -7.31 5.13 10.99
N THR A 95 -7.00 4.42 9.91
CA THR A 95 -6.51 4.97 8.64
C THR A 95 -7.45 4.60 7.51
N GLN A 96 -7.30 5.25 6.34
CA GLN A 96 -8.07 4.91 5.15
C GLN A 96 -7.86 3.45 4.73
N ALA A 97 -6.63 2.95 4.82
CA ALA A 97 -6.32 1.54 4.51
C ALA A 97 -7.02 0.59 5.48
N TRP A 98 -7.04 0.92 6.78
CA TRP A 98 -7.75 0.14 7.79
C TRP A 98 -9.26 0.07 7.47
N CYS A 99 -9.89 1.18 7.13
CA CYS A 99 -11.32 1.20 6.76
C CYS A 99 -11.61 0.31 5.55
N LYS A 100 -10.76 0.39 4.51
CA LYS A 100 -10.89 -0.47 3.31
C LYS A 100 -10.75 -1.95 3.66
N PHE A 101 -9.80 -2.31 4.53
CA PHE A 101 -9.67 -3.70 4.98
C PHE A 101 -10.88 -4.16 5.77
N TYR A 102 -11.37 -3.34 6.69
CA TYR A 102 -12.55 -3.66 7.47
C TYR A 102 -13.78 -3.88 6.57
N GLU A 103 -14.02 -2.98 5.62
CA GLU A 103 -15.10 -3.10 4.64
C GLU A 103 -15.00 -4.42 3.86
N CYS A 104 -13.82 -4.73 3.30
CA CYS A 104 -13.60 -6.00 2.60
C CYS A 104 -13.85 -7.22 3.48
N LEU A 105 -13.40 -7.21 4.73
CA LEU A 105 -13.59 -8.35 5.66
C LEU A 105 -15.05 -8.49 6.11
N SER A 106 -15.79 -7.38 6.19
CA SER A 106 -17.20 -7.39 6.57
C SER A 106 -18.12 -7.83 5.43
N GLU A 107 -17.79 -7.47 4.19
CA GLU A 107 -18.62 -7.73 3.02
C GLU A 107 -18.31 -9.11 2.40
N PHE A 108 -17.04 -9.50 2.38
CA PHE A 108 -16.59 -10.73 1.76
C PHE A 108 -16.16 -11.73 2.82
N SER A 109 -16.58 -12.99 2.66
CA SER A 109 -16.14 -14.11 3.51
C SER A 109 -14.70 -14.54 3.17
N VAL A 110 -13.75 -13.60 3.20
CA VAL A 110 -12.33 -13.81 2.88
C VAL A 110 -11.67 -14.70 3.93
N ILE A 111 -12.12 -14.60 5.18
CA ILE A 111 -11.67 -15.47 6.27
C ILE A 111 -12.72 -16.56 6.47
N SER A 112 -12.31 -17.81 6.29
CA SER A 112 -13.14 -18.96 6.65
C SER A 112 -13.42 -18.91 8.16
N LYS A 113 -14.67 -19.13 8.57
CA LYS A 113 -15.05 -19.18 9.99
C LYS A 113 -14.20 -20.20 10.77
N ASN A 114 -13.85 -21.31 10.12
CA ASN A 114 -13.00 -22.36 10.67
C ASN A 114 -11.55 -21.91 10.95
N SER A 115 -11.09 -20.80 10.36
CA SER A 115 -9.75 -20.25 10.61
C SER A 115 -9.68 -19.37 11.86
N ILE A 116 -10.82 -18.95 12.40
CA ILE A 116 -10.91 -18.08 13.58
C ILE A 116 -10.99 -18.92 14.87
N GLU A 117 -11.46 -20.16 14.77
CA GLU A 117 -11.71 -21.08 15.89
C GLU A 117 -10.45 -21.64 16.60
N HIS A 118 -9.23 -21.25 16.18
CA HIS A 118 -7.99 -21.70 16.83
C HIS A 118 -7.35 -20.66 17.79
N THR A 119 -8.09 -19.60 18.16
CA THR A 119 -7.54 -18.53 19.03
C THR A 119 -8.19 -18.46 20.42
N ASP A 120 -8.88 -19.51 20.83
CA ASP A 120 -9.24 -19.73 22.24
C ASP A 120 -8.58 -21.03 22.72
N LEU A 121 -7.91 -20.95 23.89
CA LEU A 121 -7.17 -21.99 24.64
C LEU A 121 -5.64 -21.98 24.51
N THR A 122 -4.98 -20.95 25.09
CA THR A 122 -4.20 -21.06 26.36
C THR A 122 -3.77 -19.68 26.86
#